data_AF-A0AUV3-F1
#
_entry.id   AF-A0AUV3-F1
#
_cell.length_a   1.000
_cell.length_b   1.000
_cell.length_c   1.000
_cell.angle_alpha   90.00
_cell.angle_beta   90.00
_cell.angle_gamma   90.00
#
_symmetry.space_group_name_H-M   'P 1'
#
loop_
_entity.id
_entity.type
_entity.pdbx_description
1 polymer ?
#
loop_
_entity_poly.entity_id
_entity_poly.type
_entity_poly.pdbx_seq_one_letter_code
_entity_poly.pdbx_strand_id
1 'polypeptide(L)'
;FVGRLFQGQRAAMLSLLRYNANLTKMKNTLISASQQLKAKLEFFRKSIQLDLERYSEQMTYGISSEKMLKAWKEMEEKAIHYSEVGVIGYLEDQIMSLHTEIMELQKSPYGRRQGDLMESLEQRAIDLYKQLKHRPPDHLYSDSTEMVKIIVHTVQSQDRVLKELFGHLSKLLGCKQKIIDLLPKVEVALSNIKEADNTVMFMQGKRQKEIWHLLKIACTQSSARSLVGSSLEGTVTPPVSAWLPPTLADREHPLTCVVTPQDGETLAQMIEENLNCLGHLSTIIREANEDQSSSLMSLDWSWLAE
;
A
#
# COMPACT_ATOMS: atom_id res chain seq x y z
N PHE A 1 -19.00 -14.74 -33.92
CA PHE A 1 -18.68 -13.31 -33.73
C PHE A 1 -18.97 -12.85 -32.29
N VAL A 2 -20.21 -12.97 -31.81
CA VAL A 2 -20.62 -12.54 -30.45
C VAL A 2 -19.81 -13.20 -29.31
N GLY A 3 -19.51 -14.50 -29.41
CA GLY A 3 -18.65 -15.19 -28.43
C GLY A 3 -17.24 -14.57 -28.29
N ARG A 4 -16.65 -14.06 -29.38
CA ARG A 4 -15.34 -13.37 -29.35
C ARG A 4 -15.44 -12.03 -28.63
N LEU A 5 -16.56 -11.30 -28.78
CA LEU A 5 -16.76 -10.02 -28.11
C LEU A 5 -16.92 -10.21 -26.59
N PHE A 6 -17.64 -11.25 -26.15
CA PHE A 6 -17.70 -11.62 -24.74
C PHE A 6 -16.34 -12.00 -24.16
N GLN A 7 -15.50 -12.71 -24.94
CA GLN A 7 -14.13 -12.98 -24.53
C GLN A 7 -13.32 -11.70 -24.35
N GLY A 8 -13.47 -10.73 -25.27
CA GLY A 8 -12.87 -9.40 -25.15
C GLY A 8 -13.29 -8.65 -23.90
N GLN A 9 -14.59 -8.66 -23.57
CA GLN A 9 -15.12 -8.07 -22.33
C GLN A 9 -14.55 -8.77 -21.08
N ARG A 10 -14.47 -10.11 -21.05
CA ARG A 10 -13.86 -10.85 -19.95
C ARG A 10 -12.39 -10.48 -19.77
N ALA A 11 -11.64 -10.34 -20.86
CA ALA A 11 -10.25 -9.87 -20.83
C ALA A 11 -10.14 -8.44 -20.28
N ALA A 12 -11.04 -7.53 -20.70
CA ALA A 12 -11.09 -6.16 -20.19
C ALA A 12 -11.39 -6.11 -18.68
N MET A 13 -12.34 -6.92 -18.21
CA MET A 13 -12.65 -7.08 -16.78
C MET A 13 -11.44 -7.60 -16.00
N LEU A 14 -10.77 -8.66 -16.48
CA LEU A 14 -9.57 -9.19 -15.82
C LEU A 14 -8.44 -8.15 -15.76
N SER A 15 -8.27 -7.35 -16.82
CA SER A 15 -7.33 -6.24 -16.81
C SER A 15 -7.71 -5.22 -15.73
N LEU A 16 -8.97 -4.77 -15.69
CA LEU A 16 -9.46 -3.82 -14.69
C LEU A 16 -9.24 -4.33 -13.26
N LEU A 17 -9.53 -5.60 -12.99
CA LEU A 17 -9.33 -6.20 -11.66
C LEU A 17 -7.84 -6.21 -11.25
N ARG A 18 -6.91 -6.43 -12.18
CA ARG A 18 -5.46 -6.31 -11.91
C ARG A 18 -5.07 -4.88 -11.54
N TYR A 19 -5.57 -3.89 -12.29
CA TYR A 19 -5.35 -2.48 -11.98
C TYR A 19 -5.93 -2.12 -10.59
N ASN A 20 -7.13 -2.60 -10.27
CA ASN A 20 -7.78 -2.38 -8.97
C ASN A 20 -7.00 -3.02 -7.81
N ALA A 21 -6.49 -4.24 -8.01
CA ALA A 21 -5.66 -4.91 -7.02
C ALA A 21 -4.37 -4.13 -6.75
N ASN A 22 -3.72 -3.60 -7.79
CA ASN A 22 -2.54 -2.76 -7.63
C ASN A 22 -2.86 -1.45 -6.88
N LEU A 23 -3.92 -0.73 -7.29
CA LEU A 23 -4.36 0.48 -6.60
C LEU A 23 -4.68 0.22 -5.12
N THR A 24 -5.32 -0.91 -4.81
CA THR A 24 -5.64 -1.32 -3.43
C THR A 24 -4.36 -1.59 -2.63
N LYS A 25 -3.35 -2.23 -3.23
CA LYS A 25 -2.04 -2.43 -2.59
C LYS A 25 -1.38 -1.09 -2.26
N MET A 26 -1.35 -0.16 -3.22
CA MET A 26 -0.79 1.18 -3.02
C MET A 26 -1.55 1.97 -1.96
N LYS A 27 -2.89 1.89 -1.93
CA LYS A 27 -3.72 2.47 -0.87
C LYS A 27 -3.30 1.98 0.51
N ASN A 28 -3.11 0.67 0.68
CA ASN A 28 -2.70 0.11 1.98
C ASN A 28 -1.32 0.63 2.39
N THR A 29 -0.36 0.70 1.46
CA THR A 29 0.95 1.31 1.71
C THR A 29 0.82 2.79 2.10
N LEU A 30 -0.04 3.55 1.42
CA LEU A 30 -0.32 4.95 1.72
C LEU A 30 -0.88 5.13 3.14
N ILE A 31 -1.83 4.30 3.54
CA ILE A 31 -2.42 4.31 4.89
C ILE A 31 -1.34 4.04 5.93
N SER A 32 -0.54 2.98 5.76
CA SER A 32 0.53 2.65 6.70
C SER A 32 1.57 3.78 6.81
N ALA A 33 1.99 4.37 5.69
CA ALA A 33 2.93 5.49 5.69
C ALA A 33 2.36 6.75 6.39
N SER A 34 1.08 7.07 6.13
CA SER A 34 0.39 8.18 6.80
C SER A 34 0.30 7.97 8.31
N GLN A 35 -0.04 6.77 8.77
CA GLN A 35 -0.09 6.43 10.19
C GLN A 35 1.28 6.56 10.86
N GLN A 36 2.35 6.08 10.21
CA GLN A 36 3.72 6.22 10.70
C GLN A 36 4.12 7.69 10.83
N LEU A 37 3.84 8.51 9.81
CA LEU A 37 4.12 9.94 9.84
C LEU A 37 3.37 10.62 10.99
N LYS A 38 2.07 10.34 11.16
CA LYS A 38 1.26 10.89 12.27
C LYS A 38 1.85 10.55 13.63
N ALA A 39 2.24 9.30 13.86
CA ALA A 39 2.84 8.87 15.12
C ALA A 39 4.19 9.56 15.38
N LYS A 40 5.06 9.66 14.36
CA LYS A 40 6.35 10.35 14.47
C LYS A 40 6.18 11.84 14.72
N LEU A 41 5.21 12.49 14.06
CA LEU A 41 4.89 13.89 14.29
C LEU A 41 4.38 14.13 15.70
N GLU A 42 3.50 13.26 16.22
CA GLU A 42 3.01 13.37 17.60
C GLU A 42 4.17 13.27 18.60
N PHE A 43 5.06 12.29 18.41
CA PHE A 43 6.25 12.13 19.24
C PHE A 43 7.19 13.34 19.14
N PHE A 44 7.47 13.78 17.92
CA PHE A 44 8.34 14.93 17.66
C PHE A 44 7.78 16.19 18.32
N ARG A 45 6.47 16.47 18.16
CA ARG A 45 5.78 17.64 18.72
C ARG A 45 5.87 17.67 20.24
N LYS A 46 5.59 16.56 20.91
CA LYS A 46 5.75 16.45 22.37
C LYS A 46 7.21 16.69 22.79
N SER A 47 8.16 16.15 22.03
CA SER A 47 9.58 16.27 22.37
C SER A 47 10.15 17.67 22.15
N ILE A 48 9.82 18.35 21.05
CA ILE A 48 10.27 19.73 20.79
C ILE A 48 9.66 20.72 21.79
N GLN A 49 8.40 20.51 22.18
CA GLN A 49 7.73 21.35 23.18
C GLN A 49 8.41 21.25 24.54
N LEU A 50 8.71 20.03 24.99
CA LEU A 50 9.46 19.81 26.23
C LEU A 50 10.82 20.53 26.19
N ASP A 51 11.56 20.40 25.08
CA ASP A 51 12.87 21.01 24.95
C ASP A 51 12.77 22.54 24.95
N LEU A 52 11.78 23.13 24.28
CA LEU A 52 11.51 24.58 24.28
C LEU A 52 11.13 25.10 25.67
N GLU A 53 10.26 24.39 26.39
CA GLU A 53 9.85 24.71 27.76
C GLU A 53 11.06 24.72 28.68
N ARG A 54 11.83 23.62 28.73
CA ARG A 54 13.03 23.51 29.58
C ARG A 54 14.10 24.52 29.22
N TYR A 55 14.27 24.79 27.92
CA TYR A 55 15.21 25.79 27.46
C TYR A 55 14.83 27.19 27.95
N SER A 56 13.54 27.53 27.93
CA SER A 56 13.03 28.82 28.41
C SER A 56 13.18 28.99 29.93
N GLU A 57 13.06 27.92 30.71
CA GLU A 57 13.27 27.95 32.17
C GLU A 57 14.74 28.26 32.53
N GLN A 58 15.68 27.67 31.79
CA GLN A 58 17.11 27.81 32.11
C GLN A 58 17.78 29.05 31.49
N MET A 59 17.20 29.69 30.47
CA MET A 59 17.91 30.69 29.66
C MET A 59 18.39 31.93 30.43
N THR A 60 17.81 32.25 31.58
CA THR A 60 18.20 33.40 32.42
C THR A 60 19.50 33.16 33.19
N TYR A 61 19.78 31.92 33.58
CA TYR A 61 20.91 31.58 34.46
C TYR A 61 21.86 30.53 33.85
N GLY A 62 21.47 29.91 32.74
CA GLY A 62 22.20 28.87 32.03
C GLY A 62 22.75 29.33 30.68
N ILE A 63 22.75 28.42 29.69
CA ILE A 63 23.29 28.70 28.35
C ILE A 63 22.18 29.25 27.45
N SER A 64 22.36 30.47 26.97
CA SER A 64 21.47 31.10 26.00
C SER A 64 22.07 31.14 24.58
N SER A 65 21.20 31.00 23.58
CA SER A 65 21.49 30.90 22.15
C SER A 65 20.21 31.18 21.37
N GLU A 66 20.02 32.44 20.99
CA GLU A 66 18.85 32.89 20.23
C GLU A 66 18.73 32.17 18.88
N LYS A 67 19.86 31.91 18.22
CA LYS A 67 19.91 31.18 16.95
C LYS A 67 19.33 29.78 17.07
N MET A 68 19.65 29.07 18.15
CA MET A 68 19.13 27.73 18.40
C MET A 68 17.64 27.77 18.71
N LEU A 69 17.22 28.69 19.59
CA LEU A 69 15.81 28.87 19.94
C LEU A 69 14.95 29.16 18.70
N LYS A 70 15.42 30.05 17.82
CA LYS A 70 14.74 30.33 16.55
C LYS A 70 14.65 29.09 15.67
N ALA A 71 15.75 28.35 15.50
CA ALA A 71 15.75 27.13 14.69
C ALA A 71 14.80 26.06 15.25
N TRP A 72 14.69 25.92 16.57
CA TRP A 72 13.79 24.97 17.23
C TRP A 72 12.32 25.35 17.05
N LYS A 73 11.99 26.65 17.13
CA LYS A 73 10.64 27.15 16.80
C LYS A 73 10.28 26.91 15.33
N GLU A 74 11.22 27.14 14.41
CA GLU A 74 11.02 26.83 12.99
C GLU A 74 10.80 25.32 12.75
N MET A 75 11.46 24.45 13.50
CA MET A 75 11.21 23.00 13.43
C MET A 75 9.81 22.63 13.95
N GLU A 76 9.34 23.26 15.03
CA GLU A 76 7.98 23.06 15.55
C GLU A 76 6.93 23.50 14.51
N GLU A 77 7.09 24.68 13.90
CA GLU A 77 6.18 25.18 12.87
C GLU A 77 6.14 24.27 11.63
N LYS A 78 7.30 23.78 11.18
CA LYS A 78 7.37 22.79 10.09
C LYS A 78 6.62 21.50 10.41
N ALA A 79 6.69 21.02 11.65
CA ALA A 79 5.97 19.82 12.07
C ALA A 79 4.44 20.01 12.03
N ILE A 80 3.95 21.23 12.27
CA ILE A 80 2.52 21.55 12.12
C ILE A 80 2.11 21.40 10.65
N HIS A 81 2.87 21.96 9.71
CA HIS A 81 2.56 21.85 8.28
C HIS A 81 2.59 20.40 7.78
N TYR A 82 3.55 19.59 8.22
CA TYR A 82 3.60 18.16 7.87
C TYR A 82 2.42 17.35 8.38
N SER A 83 1.70 17.84 9.40
CA SER A 83 0.48 17.16 9.87
C SER A 83 -0.62 17.17 8.81
N GLU A 84 -0.68 18.20 7.97
CA GLU A 84 -1.61 18.30 6.84
C GLU A 84 -1.25 17.34 5.71
N VAL A 85 0.06 17.11 5.48
CA VAL A 85 0.56 16.15 4.48
C VAL A 85 0.07 14.71 4.76
N GLY A 86 -0.12 14.37 6.05
CA GLY A 86 -0.65 13.07 6.46
C GLY A 86 -2.17 12.89 6.24
N VAL A 87 -2.90 13.91 5.78
CA VAL A 87 -4.36 13.84 5.59
C VAL A 87 -4.69 13.27 4.21
N ILE A 88 -4.97 11.96 4.19
CA ILE A 88 -5.20 11.18 2.95
C ILE A 88 -6.65 10.67 2.80
N GLY A 89 -7.56 11.01 3.71
CA GLY A 89 -8.93 10.45 3.75
C GLY A 89 -9.69 10.63 2.43
N TYR A 90 -9.51 11.77 1.75
CA TYR A 90 -10.13 12.03 0.45
C TYR A 90 -9.70 11.03 -0.64
N LEU A 91 -8.46 10.53 -0.62
CA LEU A 91 -8.00 9.49 -1.54
C LEU A 91 -8.53 8.12 -1.14
N GLU A 92 -8.55 7.82 0.16
CA GLU A 92 -9.11 6.57 0.67
C GLU A 92 -10.58 6.40 0.26
N ASP A 93 -11.39 7.45 0.46
CA ASP A 93 -12.81 7.47 0.11
C ASP A 93 -13.04 7.30 -1.39
N GLN A 94 -12.26 8.01 -2.22
CA GLN A 94 -12.34 7.88 -3.68
C GLN A 94 -11.97 6.47 -4.16
N ILE A 95 -10.89 5.89 -3.60
CA ILE A 95 -10.46 4.54 -3.96
C ILE A 95 -11.49 3.50 -3.49
N MET A 96 -12.06 3.67 -2.30
CA MET A 96 -13.09 2.77 -1.77
C MET A 96 -14.38 2.82 -2.61
N SER A 97 -14.84 4.03 -2.94
CA SER A 97 -16.01 4.24 -3.80
C SER A 97 -15.83 3.56 -5.16
N LEU A 98 -14.67 3.76 -5.79
CA LEU A 98 -14.32 3.11 -7.06
C LEU A 98 -14.23 1.58 -6.92
N HIS A 99 -13.67 1.09 -5.81
CA HIS A 99 -13.59 -0.34 -5.55
C HIS A 99 -14.99 -0.97 -5.48
N THR A 100 -15.93 -0.34 -4.77
CA THR A 100 -17.33 -0.78 -4.72
C THR A 100 -17.97 -0.78 -6.11
N GLU A 101 -17.77 0.27 -6.91
CA GLU A 101 -18.26 0.35 -8.29
C GLU A 101 -17.75 -0.82 -9.14
N ILE A 102 -16.46 -1.16 -9.04
CA ILE A 102 -15.85 -2.28 -9.76
C ILE A 102 -16.41 -3.63 -9.30
N MET A 103 -16.62 -3.82 -8.00
CA MET A 103 -17.18 -5.06 -7.45
C MET A 103 -18.62 -5.28 -7.92
N GLU A 104 -19.44 -4.23 -7.98
CA GLU A 104 -20.80 -4.32 -8.52
C GLU A 104 -20.80 -4.60 -10.03
N LEU A 105 -19.85 -4.03 -10.79
CA LEU A 105 -19.67 -4.36 -12.20
C LEU A 105 -19.27 -5.82 -12.43
N GLN A 106 -18.47 -6.41 -11.53
CA GLN A 106 -18.05 -7.80 -11.59
C GLN A 106 -19.19 -8.78 -11.27
N LYS A 107 -20.08 -8.44 -10.33
CA LYS A 107 -21.24 -9.26 -9.98
C LYS A 107 -22.32 -9.28 -11.06
N SER A 108 -22.30 -8.31 -11.98
CA SER A 108 -23.35 -8.19 -12.97
C SER A 108 -23.40 -9.39 -13.93
N PRO A 109 -24.58 -9.97 -14.21
CA PRO A 109 -24.73 -11.21 -14.98
C PRO A 109 -24.54 -11.06 -16.50
N TYR A 110 -23.85 -10.02 -16.95
CA TYR A 110 -23.69 -9.71 -18.38
C TYR A 110 -22.86 -10.79 -19.07
N GLY A 111 -23.54 -11.60 -19.87
CA GLY A 111 -22.94 -12.56 -20.81
C GLY A 111 -23.38 -14.00 -20.62
N ARG A 112 -23.68 -14.46 -19.39
CA ARG A 112 -24.11 -15.87 -19.21
C ARG A 112 -25.52 -16.11 -19.76
N ARG A 113 -26.51 -15.30 -19.36
CA ARG A 113 -27.93 -15.60 -19.67
C ARG A 113 -28.37 -15.33 -21.11
N GLN A 114 -27.57 -14.60 -21.88
CA GLN A 114 -27.92 -14.16 -23.25
C GLN A 114 -27.21 -14.98 -24.34
N GLY A 115 -26.05 -15.57 -24.04
CA GLY A 115 -25.38 -16.53 -24.91
C GLY A 115 -26.27 -17.74 -25.19
N ASP A 116 -26.94 -18.24 -24.16
CA ASP A 116 -27.85 -19.39 -24.23
C ASP A 116 -28.99 -19.19 -25.26
N LEU A 117 -29.53 -17.98 -25.38
CA LEU A 117 -30.59 -17.68 -26.36
C LEU A 117 -30.05 -17.71 -27.79
N MET A 118 -28.87 -17.15 -28.03
CA MET A 118 -28.25 -17.18 -29.37
C MET A 118 -27.85 -18.61 -29.78
N GLU A 119 -27.28 -19.39 -28.87
CA GLU A 119 -26.97 -20.81 -29.10
C GLU A 119 -28.26 -21.60 -29.40
N SER A 120 -29.37 -21.31 -28.73
CA SER A 120 -30.65 -21.97 -29.01
C SER A 120 -31.22 -21.66 -30.40
N LEU A 121 -30.98 -20.44 -30.91
CA LEU A 121 -31.41 -20.04 -32.26
C LEU A 121 -30.54 -20.70 -33.33
N GLU A 122 -29.23 -20.77 -33.09
CA GLU A 122 -28.28 -21.49 -33.94
C GLU A 122 -28.65 -22.97 -34.05
N GLN A 123 -28.88 -23.64 -32.91
CA GLN A 123 -29.25 -25.06 -32.91
C GLN A 123 -30.55 -25.31 -33.70
N ARG A 124 -31.54 -24.42 -33.56
CA ARG A 124 -32.81 -24.52 -34.29
C ARG A 124 -32.63 -24.33 -35.79
N ALA A 125 -31.71 -23.44 -36.22
CA ALA A 125 -31.36 -23.27 -37.63
C ALA A 125 -30.68 -24.52 -38.19
N ILE A 126 -29.75 -25.11 -37.43
CA ILE A 126 -29.06 -26.36 -37.80
C ILE A 126 -30.09 -27.48 -37.99
N ASP A 127 -31.06 -27.60 -37.08
CA ASP A 127 -32.06 -28.65 -37.14
C ASP A 127 -33.00 -28.49 -38.35
N LEU A 128 -33.45 -27.26 -38.65
CA LEU A 128 -34.23 -26.99 -39.87
C LEU A 128 -33.44 -27.31 -41.14
N TYR A 129 -32.15 -26.97 -41.18
CA TYR A 129 -31.30 -27.28 -42.33
C TYR A 129 -31.09 -28.79 -42.51
N LYS A 130 -30.90 -29.53 -41.41
CA LYS A 130 -30.83 -30.99 -41.46
C LYS A 130 -32.15 -31.56 -42.00
N GLN A 131 -33.30 -31.11 -41.52
CA GLN A 131 -34.59 -31.57 -42.04
C GLN A 131 -34.76 -31.32 -43.53
N LEU A 132 -34.30 -30.17 -44.03
CA LEU A 132 -34.32 -29.86 -45.47
C LEU A 132 -33.45 -30.84 -46.28
N LYS A 133 -32.26 -31.20 -45.78
CA LYS A 133 -31.36 -32.17 -46.44
C LYS A 133 -31.91 -33.59 -46.52
N HIS A 134 -32.70 -34.01 -45.54
CA HIS A 134 -33.25 -35.38 -45.47
C HIS A 134 -34.62 -35.51 -46.16
N ARG A 135 -35.09 -34.47 -46.86
CA ARG A 135 -36.41 -34.45 -47.51
C ARG A 135 -36.42 -35.29 -48.81
N PRO A 136 -37.44 -36.13 -49.06
CA PRO A 136 -37.54 -36.94 -50.28
C PRO A 136 -37.80 -36.11 -51.55
N PRO A 137 -37.38 -36.60 -52.74
CA PRO A 137 -37.38 -35.84 -54.00
C PRO A 137 -38.76 -35.39 -54.52
N ASP A 138 -39.83 -36.04 -54.06
CA ASP A 138 -41.21 -35.80 -54.54
C ASP A 138 -41.85 -34.50 -53.98
N HIS A 139 -41.18 -33.81 -53.06
CA HIS A 139 -41.62 -32.53 -52.50
C HIS A 139 -40.85 -31.36 -53.08
N LEU A 140 -41.37 -30.81 -54.19
CA LEU A 140 -40.77 -29.71 -54.97
C LEU A 140 -40.86 -28.32 -54.32
N TYR A 141 -41.68 -28.12 -53.29
CA TYR A 141 -41.85 -26.82 -52.62
C TYR A 141 -41.55 -26.90 -51.13
N SER A 142 -40.73 -25.98 -50.63
CA SER A 142 -40.45 -25.80 -49.20
C SER A 142 -40.70 -24.35 -48.79
N ASP A 143 -41.61 -24.16 -47.85
CA ASP A 143 -41.76 -22.89 -47.16
C ASP A 143 -40.48 -22.54 -46.39
N SER A 144 -40.06 -21.27 -46.45
CA SER A 144 -38.89 -20.73 -45.76
C SER A 144 -39.25 -19.88 -44.55
N THR A 145 -40.55 -19.74 -44.22
CA THR A 145 -41.06 -18.87 -43.15
C THR A 145 -40.38 -19.13 -41.80
N GLU A 146 -40.18 -20.39 -41.42
CA GLU A 146 -39.52 -20.72 -40.15
C GLU A 146 -38.03 -20.35 -40.13
N MET A 147 -37.32 -20.53 -41.24
CA MET A 147 -35.93 -20.07 -41.36
C MET A 147 -35.85 -18.54 -41.30
N VAL A 148 -36.77 -17.84 -41.97
CA VAL A 148 -36.87 -16.38 -41.91
C VAL A 148 -37.13 -15.90 -40.48
N LYS A 149 -38.03 -16.54 -39.73
CA LYS A 149 -38.26 -16.23 -38.29
C LYS A 149 -36.98 -16.36 -37.47
N ILE A 150 -36.22 -17.46 -37.65
CA ILE A 150 -34.96 -17.66 -36.93
C ILE A 150 -33.92 -16.59 -37.28
N ILE A 151 -33.81 -16.22 -38.57
CA ILE A 151 -32.90 -15.16 -39.01
C ILE A 151 -33.27 -13.82 -38.35
N VAL A 152 -34.56 -13.44 -38.40
CA VAL A 152 -35.06 -12.20 -37.78
C VAL A 152 -34.79 -12.18 -36.28
N HIS A 153 -35.10 -13.28 -35.57
CA HIS A 153 -34.83 -13.38 -34.14
C HIS A 153 -33.33 -13.33 -33.82
N THR A 154 -32.47 -13.92 -34.65
CA THR A 154 -31.03 -13.89 -34.46
C THR A 154 -30.49 -12.46 -34.57
N VAL A 155 -30.92 -11.71 -35.59
CA VAL A 155 -30.50 -10.31 -35.79
C VAL A 155 -30.97 -9.44 -34.63
N GLN A 156 -32.24 -9.55 -34.22
CA GLN A 156 -32.77 -8.79 -33.08
C GLN A 156 -32.06 -9.11 -31.76
N SER A 157 -31.80 -10.40 -31.52
CA SER A 157 -31.07 -10.87 -30.34
C SER A 157 -29.64 -10.32 -30.35
N GLN A 158 -28.96 -10.38 -31.49
CA GLN A 158 -27.61 -9.86 -31.66
C GLN A 158 -27.54 -8.35 -31.38
N ASP A 159 -28.44 -7.54 -31.94
CA ASP A 159 -28.45 -6.09 -31.70
C ASP A 159 -28.64 -5.75 -30.22
N ARG A 160 -29.55 -6.47 -29.55
CA ARG A 160 -29.77 -6.31 -28.12
C ARG A 160 -28.52 -6.67 -27.32
N VAL A 161 -27.92 -7.82 -27.59
CA VAL A 161 -26.72 -8.31 -26.91
C VAL A 161 -25.55 -7.34 -27.12
N LEU A 162 -25.34 -6.85 -28.34
CA LEU A 162 -24.28 -5.89 -28.66
C LEU A 162 -24.46 -4.59 -27.87
N LYS A 163 -25.67 -4.04 -27.84
CA LYS A 163 -25.97 -2.80 -27.10
C LYS A 163 -25.69 -2.96 -25.61
N GLU A 164 -26.12 -4.08 -25.01
CA GLU A 164 -25.86 -4.36 -23.60
C GLU A 164 -24.35 -4.57 -23.33
N LEU A 165 -23.65 -5.28 -24.21
CA LEU A 165 -22.22 -5.54 -24.10
C LEU A 165 -21.39 -4.26 -24.17
N PHE A 166 -21.64 -3.39 -25.14
CA PHE A 166 -20.95 -2.10 -25.25
C PHE A 166 -21.28 -1.18 -24.09
N GLY A 167 -22.52 -1.23 -23.58
CA GLY A 167 -22.89 -0.51 -22.36
C GLY A 167 -22.07 -0.95 -21.14
N HIS A 168 -21.87 -2.26 -20.97
CA HIS A 168 -21.04 -2.77 -19.88
C HIS A 168 -19.55 -2.45 -20.09
N LEU A 169 -19.03 -2.64 -21.30
CA LEU A 169 -17.64 -2.32 -21.64
C LEU A 169 -17.33 -0.83 -21.41
N SER A 170 -18.26 0.06 -21.73
CA SER A 170 -18.12 1.51 -21.46
C SER A 170 -17.92 1.79 -19.97
N LYS A 171 -18.68 1.11 -19.09
CA LYS A 171 -18.50 1.24 -17.64
C LYS A 171 -17.14 0.71 -17.18
N LEU A 172 -16.68 -0.43 -17.73
CA LEU A 172 -15.35 -0.98 -17.42
C LEU A 172 -14.23 -0.03 -17.79
N LEU A 173 -14.30 0.55 -19.00
CA LEU A 173 -13.33 1.54 -19.47
C LEU A 173 -13.35 2.80 -18.61
N GLY A 174 -14.54 3.26 -18.21
CA GLY A 174 -14.70 4.37 -17.27
C GLY A 174 -14.02 4.11 -15.91
N CYS A 175 -14.25 2.94 -15.30
CA CYS A 175 -13.56 2.56 -14.07
C CYS A 175 -12.04 2.46 -14.27
N LYS A 176 -11.58 1.92 -15.40
CA LYS A 176 -10.15 1.84 -15.70
C LYS A 176 -9.52 3.23 -15.78
N GLN A 177 -10.18 4.19 -16.42
CA GLN A 177 -9.71 5.57 -16.49
C GLN A 177 -9.63 6.20 -15.08
N LYS A 178 -10.66 6.02 -14.25
CA LYS A 178 -10.65 6.50 -12.85
C LYS A 178 -9.44 5.94 -12.07
N ILE A 179 -9.06 4.68 -12.27
CA ILE A 179 -7.84 4.11 -11.66
C ILE A 179 -6.58 4.82 -12.17
N ILE A 180 -6.48 5.00 -13.49
CA ILE A 180 -5.33 5.68 -14.13
C ILE A 180 -5.18 7.10 -13.58
N ASP A 181 -6.28 7.81 -13.34
CA ASP A 181 -6.27 9.18 -12.81
C ASP A 181 -5.96 9.24 -11.30
N LEU A 182 -6.28 8.19 -10.55
CA LEU A 182 -6.01 8.10 -9.10
C LEU A 182 -4.58 7.66 -8.79
N LEU A 183 -3.99 6.79 -9.61
CA LEU A 183 -2.65 6.26 -9.40
C LEU A 183 -1.58 7.34 -9.14
N PRO A 184 -1.42 8.37 -9.99
CA PRO A 184 -0.41 9.41 -9.77
C PRO A 184 -0.68 10.24 -8.51
N LYS A 185 -1.95 10.42 -8.12
CA LYS A 185 -2.30 11.14 -6.88
C LYS A 185 -1.83 10.37 -5.65
N VAL A 186 -1.97 9.04 -5.66
CA VAL A 186 -1.46 8.16 -4.60
C VAL A 186 0.06 8.19 -4.55
N GLU A 187 0.73 8.16 -5.70
CA GLU A 187 2.21 8.24 -5.78
C GLU A 187 2.74 9.56 -5.21
N VAL A 188 2.14 10.68 -5.59
CA VAL A 188 2.50 12.01 -5.06
C VAL A 188 2.27 12.07 -3.55
N ALA A 189 1.13 11.59 -3.06
CA ALA A 189 0.85 11.55 -1.63
C ALA A 189 1.88 10.70 -0.86
N LEU A 190 2.24 9.52 -1.38
CA LEU A 190 3.29 8.67 -0.82
C LEU A 190 4.65 9.37 -0.78
N SER A 191 5.03 10.05 -1.87
CA SER A 191 6.29 10.79 -1.94
C SER A 191 6.34 11.91 -0.90
N ASN A 192 5.28 12.72 -0.80
CA ASN A 192 5.20 13.82 0.16
C ASN A 192 5.26 13.32 1.61
N ILE A 193 4.54 12.23 1.91
CA ILE A 193 4.59 11.60 3.25
C ILE A 193 6.00 11.12 3.57
N LYS A 194 6.68 10.47 2.62
CA LYS A 194 8.05 9.98 2.82
C LYS A 194 9.05 11.12 3.03
N GLU A 195 8.90 12.22 2.31
CA GLU A 195 9.73 13.41 2.49
C GLU A 195 9.52 14.05 3.86
N ALA A 196 8.26 14.20 4.28
CA ALA A 196 7.90 14.69 5.60
C ALA A 196 8.48 13.78 6.70
N ASP A 197 8.34 12.46 6.55
CA ASP A 197 8.87 11.46 7.48
C ASP A 197 10.39 11.61 7.67
N ASN A 198 11.13 11.65 6.56
CA ASN A 198 12.58 11.82 6.57
C ASN A 198 12.98 13.15 7.22
N THR A 199 12.24 14.22 6.94
CA THR A 199 12.53 15.55 7.50
C THR A 199 12.29 15.58 9.00
N VAL A 200 11.21 14.98 9.49
CA VAL A 200 10.93 14.85 10.93
C VAL A 200 12.03 14.05 11.63
N MET A 201 12.47 12.93 11.04
CA MET A 201 13.58 12.14 11.58
C MET A 201 14.89 12.94 11.63
N PHE A 202 15.17 13.73 10.59
CA PHE A 202 16.35 14.60 10.56
C PHE A 202 16.28 15.70 11.63
N MET A 203 15.14 16.40 11.74
CA MET A 203 14.94 17.45 12.74
C MET A 203 15.11 16.89 14.16
N GLN A 204 14.57 15.70 14.44
CA GLN A 204 14.73 15.01 15.72
C GLN A 204 16.22 14.78 16.04
N GLY A 205 16.98 14.21 15.09
CA GLY A 205 18.41 13.93 15.29
C GLY A 205 19.24 15.21 15.42
N LYS A 206 18.92 16.25 14.64
CA LYS A 206 19.59 17.55 14.73
C LYS A 206 19.37 18.19 16.10
N ARG A 207 18.12 18.23 16.57
CA ARG A 207 17.77 18.80 17.88
C ARG A 207 18.49 18.09 19.02
N GLN A 208 18.47 16.75 19.04
CA GLN A 208 19.17 15.98 20.06
C GLN A 208 20.68 16.22 20.04
N LYS A 209 21.31 16.32 18.86
CA LYS A 209 22.72 16.69 18.75
C LYS A 209 22.98 18.08 19.32
N GLU A 210 22.14 19.06 19.03
CA GLU A 210 22.29 20.42 19.54
C GLU A 210 22.22 20.48 21.08
N ILE A 211 21.37 19.66 21.72
CA ILE A 211 21.35 19.49 23.19
C ILE A 211 22.69 18.98 23.71
N TRP A 212 23.26 17.95 23.09
CA TRP A 212 24.59 17.46 23.46
C TRP A 212 25.69 18.51 23.29
N HIS A 213 25.57 19.38 22.28
CA HIS A 213 26.51 20.48 22.10
C HIS A 213 26.38 21.52 23.21
N LEU A 214 25.16 21.86 23.66
CA LEU A 214 24.97 22.72 24.83
C LEU A 214 25.61 22.13 26.08
N LEU A 215 25.44 20.83 26.33
CA LEU A 215 26.07 20.16 27.47
C LEU A 215 27.59 20.26 27.42
N LYS A 216 28.18 20.03 26.24
CA LYS A 216 29.63 20.17 26.06
C LYS A 216 30.11 21.58 26.38
N ILE A 217 29.38 22.60 25.92
CA ILE A 217 29.67 24.01 26.25
C ILE A 217 29.59 24.22 27.78
N ALA A 218 28.54 23.71 28.44
CA ALA A 218 28.37 23.83 29.89
C ALA A 218 29.57 23.27 30.66
N CYS A 219 30.02 22.06 30.30
CA CYS A 219 31.17 21.41 30.92
C CYS A 219 32.46 22.24 30.77
N THR A 220 32.70 22.80 29.58
CA THR A 220 33.89 23.64 29.35
C THR A 220 33.85 24.95 30.13
N GLN A 221 32.68 25.59 30.25
CA GLN A 221 32.54 26.84 31.02
C GLN A 221 32.70 26.61 32.53
N SER A 222 32.18 25.50 33.05
CA SER A 222 32.34 25.14 34.46
C SER A 222 33.80 24.86 34.82
N SER A 223 34.54 24.17 33.94
CA SER A 223 35.98 23.93 34.13
C SER A 223 36.81 25.23 34.09
N ALA A 224 36.49 26.17 33.19
CA ALA A 224 37.15 27.46 33.12
C ALA A 224 36.89 28.36 34.35
N ARG A 225 35.66 28.35 34.90
CA ARG A 225 35.34 29.07 36.15
C ARG A 225 36.06 28.49 37.37
N SER A 226 36.27 27.17 37.41
CA SER A 226 37.00 26.51 38.50
C SER A 226 38.49 26.91 38.59
N LEU A 227 39.11 27.30 37.47
CA LEU A 227 40.53 27.69 37.42
C LEU A 227 40.79 29.16 37.79
N VAL A 228 39.78 30.03 37.67
CA VAL A 228 39.87 31.45 38.08
C VAL A 228 39.53 31.64 39.56
N GLY A 229 38.82 30.67 40.18
CA GLY A 229 38.44 30.72 41.60
C GLY A 229 39.50 30.22 42.59
N SER A 230 40.66 29.73 42.13
CA SER A 230 41.70 29.14 43.00
C SER A 230 42.87 30.08 43.34
N SER A 231 42.66 31.40 43.30
CA SER A 231 43.63 32.40 43.76
C SER A 231 42.97 33.43 44.68
N LEU A 232 42.53 32.99 45.85
CA LEU A 232 42.54 33.79 47.09
C LEU A 232 42.33 32.87 48.28
N GLU A 233 43.33 32.85 49.14
CA GLU A 233 43.48 31.96 50.29
C GLU A 233 42.57 32.40 51.45
N GLY A 234 41.92 31.43 52.08
CA GLY A 234 41.04 31.65 53.23
C GLY A 234 40.54 30.32 53.79
N THR A 235 41.31 29.76 54.71
CA THR A 235 41.09 28.51 55.45
C THR A 235 39.69 28.46 56.09
N VAL A 236 38.78 27.67 55.52
CA VAL A 236 37.62 27.14 56.25
C VAL A 236 37.33 25.71 55.76
N THR A 237 37.30 24.79 56.72
CA THR A 237 36.97 23.36 56.58
C THR A 237 35.57 23.13 55.97
N PRO A 238 35.38 22.14 55.08
CA PRO A 238 34.06 21.79 54.59
C PRO A 238 33.33 20.85 55.58
N PRO A 239 32.01 20.99 55.80
CA PRO A 239 31.24 19.94 56.46
C PRO A 239 30.88 18.85 55.45
N VAL A 240 31.25 17.61 55.79
CA VAL A 240 30.80 16.39 55.13
C VAL A 240 29.34 16.17 55.51
N SER A 241 28.41 16.39 54.57
CA SER A 241 27.03 15.92 54.72
C SER A 241 26.92 14.49 54.20
N ALA A 242 26.84 13.57 55.16
CA ALA A 242 26.61 12.15 54.97
C ALA A 242 25.23 11.88 54.37
N TRP A 243 25.20 11.28 53.18
CA TRP A 243 24.08 10.45 52.74
C TRP A 243 24.62 9.03 52.58
N LEU A 244 24.40 8.22 53.63
CA LEU A 244 24.64 6.78 53.61
C LEU A 244 23.44 6.07 52.96
N PRO A 245 23.65 5.00 52.18
CA PRO A 245 22.58 4.14 51.69
C PRO A 245 22.20 3.09 52.76
N PRO A 246 20.92 2.68 52.89
CA PRO A 246 20.57 1.57 53.77
C PRO A 246 20.56 0.23 53.01
N THR A 247 21.24 -0.76 53.59
CA THR A 247 21.19 -2.18 53.20
C THR A 247 20.28 -2.97 54.17
N LEU A 248 19.32 -3.69 53.58
CA LEU A 248 18.75 -5.01 53.92
C LEU A 248 17.95 -5.24 55.22
N ALA A 249 16.67 -5.63 55.07
CA ALA A 249 16.09 -6.83 55.68
C ALA A 249 14.70 -7.18 55.09
N ASP A 250 14.56 -8.45 54.71
CA ASP A 250 13.40 -9.28 54.35
C ASP A 250 11.96 -8.78 54.64
N ARG A 251 11.11 -8.87 53.61
CA ARG A 251 9.76 -9.45 53.74
C ARG A 251 9.25 -10.01 52.40
N GLU A 252 9.13 -11.33 52.31
CA GLU A 252 8.49 -12.05 51.21
C GLU A 252 6.96 -11.88 51.20
N HIS A 253 6.37 -11.64 50.01
CA HIS A 253 5.33 -12.45 49.33
C HIS A 253 4.54 -11.65 48.24
N PRO A 254 3.89 -12.32 47.26
CA PRO A 254 4.23 -12.16 45.85
C PRO A 254 3.05 -11.71 44.98
N LEU A 255 3.31 -10.98 43.89
CA LEU A 255 2.45 -10.98 42.69
C LEU A 255 3.30 -10.78 41.42
N THR A 256 3.52 -11.90 40.75
CA THR A 256 3.50 -12.09 39.29
C THR A 256 4.03 -10.95 38.40
N CYS A 257 5.27 -11.11 37.93
CA CYS A 257 5.67 -10.56 36.63
C CYS A 257 6.46 -11.64 35.87
N VAL A 258 5.86 -12.09 34.78
CA VAL A 258 6.36 -13.11 33.87
C VAL A 258 7.16 -12.41 32.77
N VAL A 259 8.34 -12.98 32.50
CA VAL A 259 9.20 -12.86 31.30
C VAL A 259 10.18 -11.69 31.22
N THR A 260 11.44 -12.03 31.53
CA THR A 260 12.67 -11.49 30.94
C THR A 260 13.08 -12.36 29.71
N PRO A 261 14.13 -12.02 28.94
CA PRO A 261 14.08 -11.63 27.53
C PRO A 261 14.51 -12.78 26.58
N GLN A 262 13.72 -13.06 25.53
CA GLN A 262 14.06 -14.09 24.54
C GLN A 262 14.21 -13.53 23.10
N ASP A 263 14.58 -12.26 22.94
CA ASP A 263 14.58 -11.60 21.62
C ASP A 263 15.78 -11.97 20.72
N GLY A 264 16.80 -12.66 21.23
CA GLY A 264 17.98 -13.06 20.45
C GLY A 264 17.76 -14.29 19.57
N GLU A 265 17.05 -15.30 20.09
CA GLU A 265 16.80 -16.57 19.39
C GLU A 265 15.73 -16.39 18.29
N THR A 266 14.75 -15.52 18.51
CA THR A 266 13.66 -15.26 17.55
C THR A 266 14.14 -14.51 16.30
N LEU A 267 15.11 -13.60 16.44
CA LEU A 267 15.66 -12.86 15.30
C LEU A 267 16.52 -13.77 14.41
N ALA A 268 17.35 -14.62 15.02
CA ALA A 268 18.17 -15.59 14.29
C ALA A 268 17.31 -16.58 13.50
N GLN A 269 16.24 -17.09 14.14
CA GLN A 269 15.29 -18.01 13.50
C GLN A 269 14.53 -17.34 12.35
N MET A 270 14.13 -16.08 12.50
CA MET A 270 13.47 -15.32 11.43
C MET A 270 14.40 -15.05 10.24
N ILE A 271 15.70 -14.81 10.49
CA ILE A 271 16.71 -14.64 9.42
C ILE A 271 16.93 -15.97 8.68
N GLU A 272 16.99 -17.08 9.41
CA GLU A 272 17.14 -18.42 8.84
C GLU A 272 15.92 -18.79 7.96
N GLU A 273 14.70 -18.54 8.43
CA GLU A 273 13.49 -18.73 7.64
C GLU A 273 13.47 -17.87 6.37
N ASN A 274 13.94 -16.63 6.44
CA ASN A 274 14.01 -15.73 5.28
C ASN A 274 15.01 -16.23 4.23
N LEU A 275 16.20 -16.69 4.67
CA LEU A 275 17.20 -17.32 3.80
C LEU A 275 16.66 -18.59 3.15
N ASN A 276 15.90 -19.40 3.90
CA ASN A 276 15.28 -20.62 3.39
C ASN A 276 14.17 -20.31 2.37
N CYS A 277 13.36 -19.27 2.61
CA CYS A 277 12.38 -18.78 1.65
C CYS A 277 13.02 -18.28 0.36
N LEU A 278 14.13 -17.54 0.45
CA LEU A 278 14.90 -17.09 -0.72
C LEU A 278 15.47 -18.27 -1.53
N GLY A 279 15.94 -19.32 -0.85
CA GLY A 279 16.38 -20.56 -1.48
C GLY A 279 15.25 -21.24 -2.26
N HIS A 280 14.09 -21.43 -1.64
CA HIS A 280 12.92 -22.01 -2.31
C HIS A 280 12.47 -21.19 -3.52
N LEU A 281 12.44 -19.87 -3.40
CA LEU A 281 12.02 -18.98 -4.48
C LEU A 281 13.00 -19.04 -5.67
N SER A 282 14.30 -19.13 -5.38
CA SER A 282 15.34 -19.30 -6.41
C SER A 282 15.21 -20.64 -7.13
N THR A 283 14.90 -21.72 -6.41
CA THR A 283 14.66 -23.04 -6.98
C THR A 283 13.42 -23.05 -7.88
N ILE A 284 12.30 -22.47 -7.42
CA ILE A 284 11.06 -22.39 -8.22
C ILE A 284 11.28 -21.56 -9.49
N ILE A 285 12.03 -20.45 -9.42
CA ILE A 285 12.36 -19.65 -10.60
C ILE A 285 13.20 -20.47 -11.60
N ARG A 286 14.17 -21.24 -11.10
CA ARG A 286 15.01 -22.09 -11.96
C ARG A 286 14.19 -23.19 -12.63
N GLU A 287 13.35 -23.89 -11.87
CA GLU A 287 12.45 -24.94 -12.40
C GLU A 287 11.46 -24.39 -13.42
N ALA A 288 10.84 -23.23 -13.16
CA ALA A 288 9.94 -22.58 -14.12
C ALA A 288 10.66 -22.17 -15.42
N ASN A 289 11.93 -21.80 -15.32
CA ASN A 289 12.74 -21.42 -16.49
C ASN A 289 13.22 -22.66 -17.28
N GLU A 290 13.52 -23.76 -16.59
CA GLU A 290 13.80 -25.07 -17.20
C GLU A 290 12.54 -25.62 -17.91
N ASP A 291 11.36 -25.52 -17.30
CA ASP A 291 10.08 -25.89 -17.94
C ASP A 291 9.79 -25.03 -19.17
N GLN A 292 10.11 -23.72 -19.13
CA GLN A 292 9.96 -22.83 -20.29
C GLN A 292 10.94 -23.16 -21.43
N SER A 293 12.10 -23.74 -21.10
CA SER A 293 13.07 -24.22 -22.09
C SER A 293 12.59 -25.48 -22.83
N SER A 294 11.65 -26.25 -22.26
CA SER A 294 10.90 -27.33 -22.93
C SER A 294 9.75 -26.79 -23.81
N SER A 295 10.02 -25.70 -24.55
CA SER A 295 9.03 -24.96 -25.31
C SER A 295 8.34 -25.83 -26.36
N LEU A 296 7.00 -25.74 -26.46
CA LEU A 296 6.19 -26.33 -27.54
C LEU A 296 6.67 -25.94 -28.96
N MET A 297 7.49 -24.89 -29.07
CA MET A 297 8.15 -24.45 -30.29
C MET A 297 9.27 -25.41 -30.77
N SER A 298 9.69 -26.36 -29.94
CA SER A 298 10.68 -27.39 -30.27
C SER A 298 10.07 -28.67 -30.87
N LEU A 299 8.73 -28.80 -30.87
CA LEU A 299 8.05 -29.91 -31.54
C LEU A 299 7.96 -29.67 -33.04
N ASP A 300 7.89 -30.75 -33.81
CA ASP A 300 7.72 -30.69 -35.26
C ASP A 300 6.29 -30.30 -35.64
N TRP A 301 6.17 -29.20 -36.37
CA TRP A 301 4.92 -28.61 -36.84
C TRP A 301 4.73 -28.75 -38.37
N SER A 302 5.57 -29.54 -39.03
CA SER A 302 5.58 -29.74 -40.49
C SER A 302 4.23 -30.18 -41.08
N TRP A 303 3.39 -30.87 -40.30
CA TRP A 303 2.05 -31.33 -40.68
C TRP A 303 0.98 -30.22 -40.77
N LEU A 304 1.29 -28.99 -40.34
CA LEU A 304 0.37 -27.84 -40.51
C LEU A 304 0.44 -27.18 -41.91
N ALA A 305 1.30 -27.70 -42.80
CA ALA A 305 1.55 -27.13 -44.13
C ALA A 305 1.04 -27.99 -45.31
N GLU A 306 0.24 -29.04 -45.06
CA GLU A 306 -0.48 -29.80 -46.11
C GLU A 306 -1.95 -29.36 -46.27
#